data_AF-A0A2P7QY36-F1
#
_entry.id   AF-A0A2P7QY36-F1
#
_cell.length_a   1.000
_cell.length_b   1.000
_cell.length_c   1.000
_cell.angle_alpha   90.00
_cell.angle_beta   90.00
_cell.angle_gamma   90.00
#
_symmetry.space_group_name_H-M   'P 1'
#
loop_
_entity.id
_entity.type
_entity.pdbx_description
1 polymer ?
#
loop_
_entity_poly.entity_id
_entity_poly.type
_entity_poly.pdbx_seq_one_letter_code
_entity_poly.pdbx_strand_id
1 'polypeptide(L)'
;MTTFRSEDILVGIVALGLLPWIGWTVRRGLRAGRLPIGRGHIVRTERPGAFNALLFFYGVAALLMAAIALDLLFHIDFGFRS
;
A
#
# COMPACT_ATOMS: atom_id res chain seq x y z
N MET A 1 -14.78 -0.39 -26.15
CA MET A 1 -13.49 -1.07 -25.86
C MET A 1 -12.38 -0.12 -25.40
N THR A 2 -12.43 1.18 -25.71
CA THR A 2 -11.43 2.18 -25.24
C THR A 2 -11.58 2.55 -23.77
N THR A 3 -12.81 2.60 -23.24
CA THR A 3 -13.10 3.05 -21.86
C THR A 3 -12.42 2.18 -20.79
N PHE A 4 -12.48 0.85 -20.92
CA PHE A 4 -11.86 -0.09 -19.97
C PHE A 4 -10.35 0.05 -19.89
N ARG A 5 -9.67 0.24 -21.03
CA ARG A 5 -8.22 0.44 -21.07
C ARG A 5 -7.79 1.76 -20.43
N SER A 6 -8.57 2.82 -20.61
CA SER A 6 -8.32 4.11 -19.96
C SER A 6 -8.51 4.04 -18.44
N GLU A 7 -9.49 3.27 -17.98
CA GLU A 7 -9.75 3.04 -16.56
C GLU A 7 -8.61 2.25 -15.89
N ASP A 8 -8.15 1.16 -16.50
CA ASP A 8 -7.02 0.36 -16.02
C ASP A 8 -5.75 1.19 -15.84
N ILE A 9 -5.43 2.04 -16.82
CA ILE A 9 -4.27 2.93 -16.77
C ILE A 9 -4.41 3.95 -15.63
N LEU A 10 -5.60 4.54 -15.45
CA LEU A 10 -5.85 5.49 -14.36
C LEU A 10 -5.69 4.83 -12.99
N VAL A 11 -6.29 3.64 -12.79
CA VAL A 11 -6.18 2.89 -11.54
C VAL A 11 -4.73 2.50 -11.28
N GLY A 12 -4.00 2.05 -12.30
CA GLY A 12 -2.57 1.74 -12.21
C GLY A 12 -1.74 2.94 -11.74
N ILE A 13 -1.93 4.12 -12.34
CA ILE A 13 -1.19 5.34 -11.98
C ILE A 13 -1.51 5.77 -10.54
N VAL A 14 -2.78 5.71 -10.14
CA VAL A 14 -3.19 6.01 -8.76
C VAL A 14 -2.53 5.04 -7.78
N ALA A 15 -2.52 3.74 -8.10
CA ALA A 15 -1.87 2.73 -7.27
C ALA A 15 -0.36 2.97 -7.14
N LEU A 16 0.32 3.30 -8.25
CA LEU A 16 1.74 3.68 -8.25
C LEU A 16 2.00 4.92 -7.39
N GLY A 17 1.13 5.92 -7.44
CA GLY A 17 1.23 7.14 -6.64
C GLY A 17 1.05 6.90 -5.13
N LEU A 18 0.29 5.87 -4.75
CA LEU A 18 0.07 5.52 -3.35
C LEU A 18 1.27 4.81 -2.69
N LEU A 19 2.10 4.10 -3.46
CA LEU A 19 3.29 3.42 -2.95
C LEU A 19 4.29 4.33 -2.21
N PRO A 20 4.76 5.45 -2.79
CA PRO A 20 5.66 6.36 -2.08
C PRO A 20 4.99 6.98 -0.84
N TRP A 21 3.67 7.20 -0.87
CA TRP A 21 2.92 7.67 0.29
C TRP A 21 2.89 6.64 1.43
N ILE A 22 2.60 5.38 1.12
CA ILE A 22 2.61 4.27 2.09
C ILE A 22 4.03 4.10 2.65
N GLY A 23 5.05 4.07 1.79
CA GLY A 23 6.45 3.95 2.20
C GLY A 23 6.89 5.11 3.10
N TRP A 24 6.50 6.34 2.78
CA TRP A 24 6.76 7.51 3.61
C TRP A 24 6.07 7.41 4.98
N THR A 25 4.81 7.00 5.00
CA THR A 25 4.02 6.84 6.23
C THR A 25 4.62 5.78 7.15
N VAL A 26 4.97 4.62 6.60
CA VAL A 26 5.62 3.53 7.33
C VAL A 26 6.98 3.96 7.85
N ARG A 27 7.82 4.58 7.01
CA ARG A 27 9.16 5.06 7.41
C ARG A 27 9.06 6.11 8.52
N ARG A 28 8.12 7.04 8.42
CA ARG A 28 7.85 8.05 9.45
C ARG A 28 7.37 7.38 10.74
N GLY A 29 6.46 6.41 10.65
CA GLY A 29 5.92 5.72 11.82
C GLY A 29 6.94 4.83 12.54
N LEU A 30 7.82 4.19 11.79
CA LEU A 30 8.97 3.45 12.34
C LEU A 30 9.95 4.36 13.08
N ARG A 31 10.31 5.51 12.49
CA ARG A 31 11.21 6.48 13.12
C ARG A 31 10.62 7.11 14.37
N ALA A 32 9.33 7.44 14.34
CA ALA A 32 8.64 8.05 15.47
C ALA A 32 8.17 7.05 16.52
N GLY A 33 8.32 5.73 16.27
CA GLY A 33 7.80 4.68 17.14
C GLY A 33 6.27 4.68 17.28
N ARG A 34 5.56 5.36 16.36
CA ARG A 34 4.10 5.50 16.38
C ARG A 34 3.51 5.36 14.97
N LEU A 35 2.56 4.45 14.79
CA LEU A 35 1.88 4.27 13.51
C LEU A 35 0.46 4.86 13.56
N PRO A 36 0.04 5.64 12.55
CA PRO A 36 -1.30 6.20 12.52
C PRO A 36 -2.35 5.12 12.22
N ILE A 37 -3.48 5.17 12.95
CA ILE A 37 -4.65 4.32 12.71
C ILE A 37 -5.93 5.19 12.80
N GLY A 38 -6.53 5.50 11.65
CA GLY A 38 -7.66 6.43 11.58
C GLY A 38 -7.32 7.81 12.16
N ARG A 39 -8.00 8.20 13.25
CA ARG A 39 -7.71 9.45 14.01
C ARG A 39 -6.72 9.26 15.17
N GLY A 40 -6.32 8.02 15.46
CA GLY A 40 -5.43 7.66 16.55
C GLY A 40 -4.01 7.30 16.10
N HIS A 41 -3.18 6.94 17.07
CA HIS A 41 -1.85 6.40 16.83
C HIS A 41 -1.58 5.22 17.76
N ILE A 42 -0.89 4.19 17.26
CA ILE A 42 -0.42 3.07 18.07
C ILE A 42 1.06 3.30 18.35
N VAL A 43 1.42 3.37 19.63
CA VAL A 43 2.80 3.53 20.08
C VAL A 43 3.44 2.16 20.29
N ARG A 44 4.67 2.00 19.80
CA ARG A 44 5.43 0.74 19.89
C ARG A 44 5.73 0.32 21.33
N THR A 45 5.97 1.28 22.22
CA THR A 45 6.31 1.03 23.63
C THR A 45 5.11 0.58 24.46
N GLU A 46 3.90 1.04 24.12
CA GLU A 46 2.67 0.67 24.84
C GLU A 46 2.11 -0.67 24.36
N ARG A 47 2.08 -0.89 23.04
CA ARG A 47 1.47 -2.08 22.42
C ARG A 47 2.33 -2.60 21.27
N PRO A 48 3.46 -3.27 21.55
CA PRO A 48 4.39 -3.73 20.51
C PRO A 48 3.76 -4.74 19.54
N GLY A 49 2.86 -5.60 20.03
CA GLY A 49 2.14 -6.56 19.19
C GLY A 49 1.22 -5.89 18.17
N ALA A 50 0.40 -4.94 18.62
CA ALA A 50 -0.50 -4.19 17.73
C ALA A 50 0.28 -3.31 16.74
N PHE A 51 1.40 -2.74 17.17
CA PHE A 51 2.29 -1.99 16.28
C PHE A 51 2.84 -2.86 15.15
N ASN A 52 3.36 -4.05 15.48
CA ASN A 52 3.90 -4.98 14.48
C ASN A 52 2.80 -5.51 13.54
N ALA A 53 1.62 -5.83 14.06
CA ALA A 53 0.48 -6.24 13.24
C ALA A 53 0.08 -5.13 12.26
N LEU A 54 -0.03 -3.89 12.74
CA LEU A 54 -0.36 -2.75 11.89
C LEU A 54 0.71 -2.49 10.82
N LEU A 55 1.99 -2.57 11.21
CA LEU A 55 3.12 -2.45 10.29
C LEU A 55 3.07 -3.53 9.20
N PHE A 56 2.76 -4.76 9.58
CA PHE A 56 2.58 -5.87 8.65
C PHE A 56 1.44 -5.59 7.67
N PHE A 57 0.28 -5.13 8.13
CA PHE A 57 -0.83 -4.75 7.25
C PHE A 57 -0.46 -3.62 6.28
N TYR A 58 0.26 -2.60 6.73
CA TYR A 58 0.76 -1.56 5.82
C TYR A 58 1.72 -2.13 4.77
N GLY A 59 2.59 -3.08 5.16
CA GLY A 59 3.50 -3.75 4.24
C GLY A 59 2.77 -4.59 3.20
N VAL A 60 1.80 -5.41 3.63
CA VAL A 60 0.96 -6.22 2.74
C VAL A 60 0.15 -5.33 1.80
N ALA A 61 -0.44 -4.24 2.31
CA ALA A 61 -1.16 -3.28 1.47
C ALA A 61 -0.25 -2.65 0.42
N ALA A 62 0.98 -2.24 0.78
CA ALA A 62 1.95 -1.74 -0.19
C ALA A 62 2.30 -2.78 -1.26
N LEU A 63 2.52 -4.04 -0.87
CA LEU A 63 2.81 -5.11 -1.82
C LEU A 63 1.65 -5.38 -2.77
N LEU A 64 0.41 -5.41 -2.26
CA LEU A 64 -0.78 -5.57 -3.09
C LEU A 64 -0.95 -4.41 -4.08
N MET A 65 -0.78 -3.17 -3.61
CA MET A 65 -0.84 -1.99 -4.50
C MET A 65 0.27 -2.02 -5.56
N ALA A 66 1.46 -2.50 -5.22
CA ALA A 66 2.54 -2.68 -6.19
C ALA A 66 2.21 -3.75 -7.22
N ALA A 67 1.66 -4.89 -6.80
CA ALA A 67 1.23 -5.95 -7.71
C ALA A 67 0.14 -5.46 -8.67
N ILE A 68 -0.89 -4.77 -8.17
CA ILE A 68 -1.97 -4.18 -8.99
C ILE A 68 -1.41 -3.16 -9.98
N ALA A 69 -0.52 -2.27 -9.52
CA ALA A 69 0.08 -1.29 -10.40
C ALA A 69 0.94 -1.94 -11.49
N LEU A 70 1.71 -2.98 -11.16
CA LEU A 70 2.53 -3.71 -12.14
C LEU A 70 1.66 -4.44 -13.16
N ASP A 71 0.59 -5.10 -12.72
CA ASP A 71 -0.35 -5.79 -13.59
C ASP A 71 -1.04 -4.82 -14.56
N LEU A 72 -1.59 -3.71 -14.04
CA LEU A 72 -2.34 -2.74 -14.85
C LEU A 72 -1.46 -1.90 -15.80
N LEU A 73 -0.29 -1.43 -15.34
CA LEU A 73 0.56 -0.57 -16.16
C LEU A 73 1.47 -1.33 -17.10
N PHE A 74 2.03 -2.46 -16.65
CA PHE A 74 3.07 -3.17 -17.39
C PHE A 74 2.55 -4.47 -18.03
N HIS A 75 1.27 -4.83 -17.82
CA HIS A 75 0.70 -6.11 -18.28
C HIS A 75 1.56 -7.31 -17.85
N ILE A 76 2.18 -7.21 -16.67
CA ILE A 76 2.95 -8.31 -16.09
C ILE A 76 1.93 -9.24 -15.44
N ASP A 77 1.55 -10.30 -16.15
CA ASP A 77 0.62 -11.32 -15.67
C ASP A 77 1.16 -11.97 -14.39
N PHE A 78 0.61 -11.57 -13.23
CA PHE A 78 0.82 -12.26 -11.96
C PHE A 78 -0.19 -13.42 -11.74
N GLY A 79 -0.92 -13.84 -12.78
CA GLY A 79 -1.86 -14.96 -12.71
C GLY A 79 -3.19 -14.65 -12.01
N PHE A 80 -3.53 -13.38 -11.81
CA PHE A 80 -4.82 -12.96 -11.24
C PHE A 80 -5.94 -12.81 -12.29
N ARG A 81 -5.61 -12.89 -13.58
CA ARG A 81 -6.58 -12.96 -14.68
C ARG A 81 -6.93 -14.42 -14.96
N SER A 82 -8.07 -14.86 -14.42
CA SER A 82 -8.84 -15.99 -14.96
C SER A 82 -10.03 -15.48 -15.75
#